data_AF-A0A529QIW5-F1
#
_entry.id   AF-A0A529QIW5-F1
#
_cell.length_a   1.000
_cell.length_b   1.000
_cell.length_c   1.000
_cell.angle_alpha   90.00
_cell.angle_beta   90.00
_cell.angle_gamma   90.00
#
_symmetry.space_group_name_H-M   'P 1'
#
loop_
_entity.id
_entity.type
_entity.pdbx_description
1 polymer ?
#
loop_
_entity_poly.entity_id
_entity_poly.type
_entity_poly.pdbx_seq_one_letter_code
_entity_poly.pdbx_strand_id
1 'polypeptide(L)' 'SLKPLLTSVGVMPIPEGVALPAYASLLDEKRAYHPSEQVQGGAKTMLDELFRWSEALKTLRAAE' A
#
# COMPACT_ATOMS: atom_id res chain seq x y z
N SER A 1 -12.93 0.23 6.94
CA SER A 1 -11.85 0.58 5.98
C SER A 1 -10.79 1.38 6.73
N LEU A 2 -9.51 1.28 6.34
CA LEU A 2 -8.40 1.97 7.04
C LEU A 2 -8.31 3.47 6.67
N LYS A 3 -8.72 3.85 5.46
CA LYS A 3 -8.54 5.22 4.93
C LYS A 3 -9.17 6.32 5.81
N PRO A 4 -10.43 6.20 6.32
CA PRO A 4 -10.99 7.21 7.21
C PRO A 4 -10.21 7.40 8.52
N LEU A 5 -9.65 6.31 9.06
CA LEU A 5 -8.82 6.38 10.27
C LEU A 5 -7.48 7.08 10.01
N LEU A 6 -6.87 6.85 8.85
CA LEU A 6 -5.64 7.55 8.46
C LEU A 6 -5.89 9.06 8.35
N THR A 7 -6.98 9.46 7.72
CA THR A 7 -7.34 10.88 7.60
C THR A 7 -7.62 11.52 8.95
N SER A 8 -8.19 10.80 9.93
CA SER A 8 -8.46 11.36 11.26
C SER A 8 -7.20 11.66 12.08
N VAL A 9 -6.06 11.08 11.71
CA VAL A 9 -4.76 11.31 12.38
C VAL A 9 -3.77 12.08 11.49
N GLY A 10 -4.26 12.78 10.44
CA GLY A 10 -3.43 13.63 9.58
C GLY A 10 -2.54 12.87 8.59
N VAL A 11 -2.83 11.60 8.31
CA VAL A 11 -2.18 10.83 7.25
C VAL A 11 -2.99 10.93 5.96
N MET A 12 -2.33 11.22 4.84
CA MET A 12 -2.96 11.26 3.52
C MET A 12 -2.89 9.90 2.82
N PRO A 13 -4.00 9.16 2.69
CA PRO A 13 -4.01 7.87 1.97
C PRO A 13 -4.01 8.07 0.46
N ILE A 14 -3.26 7.23 -0.26
CA ILE A 14 -3.32 7.15 -1.73
C ILE A 14 -4.58 6.41 -2.21
N PRO A 15 -5.07 6.67 -3.44
CA PRO A 15 -6.22 5.95 -3.99
C PRO A 15 -5.93 4.47 -4.26
N GLU A 16 -4.69 4.12 -4.63
CA GLU A 16 -4.25 2.77 -4.98
C GLU A 16 -4.43 1.76 -3.84
N GLY A 17 -4.58 0.50 -4.21
CA GLY A 17 -4.65 -0.64 -3.30
C GLY A 17 -4.49 -1.94 -4.07
N VAL A 18 -4.04 -2.99 -3.38
CA VAL A 18 -3.83 -4.31 -3.97
C VAL A 18 -4.84 -5.28 -3.37
N ALA A 19 -5.72 -5.84 -4.20
CA ALA A 19 -6.65 -6.87 -3.76
C ALA A 19 -5.92 -8.22 -3.66
N LEU A 20 -6.08 -8.90 -2.51
CA LEU A 20 -5.50 -10.22 -2.26
C LEU A 20 -6.62 -11.26 -2.07
N PRO A 21 -7.42 -11.56 -3.12
CA PRO A 21 -8.46 -12.57 -3.02
C PRO A 21 -7.84 -13.93 -2.70
N ALA A 22 -8.51 -14.70 -1.83
CA ALA A 22 -8.08 -16.04 -1.45
C ALA A 22 -6.59 -16.15 -1.02
N TYR A 23 -6.01 -15.12 -0.39
CA TYR A 23 -4.58 -15.08 -0.04
C TYR A 23 -4.08 -16.33 0.70
N ALA A 24 -4.96 -16.99 1.46
CA ALA A 24 -4.64 -18.21 2.20
C ALA A 24 -4.21 -19.38 1.30
N SER A 25 -4.71 -19.47 0.06
CA SER A 25 -4.29 -20.53 -0.89
C SER A 25 -2.91 -20.26 -1.51
N LEU A 26 -2.36 -19.07 -1.28
CA LEU A 26 -1.03 -18.65 -1.74
C LEU A 26 0.00 -18.70 -0.60
N LEU A 27 -0.37 -19.29 0.55
CA LEU A 27 0.56 -19.55 1.64
C LEU A 27 1.16 -20.95 1.49
N ASP A 28 2.48 -21.07 1.64
CA ASP A 28 3.15 -22.37 1.72
C ASP A 28 3.06 -23.00 3.13
N GLU A 29 3.69 -24.15 3.31
CA GLU A 29 3.74 -24.89 4.58
C GLU A 29 4.37 -24.08 5.73
N LYS A 30 5.25 -23.12 5.41
CA LYS A 30 5.88 -22.20 6.37
C LYS A 30 5.08 -20.91 6.55
N ARG A 31 3.89 -20.84 5.94
CA ARG A 31 3.03 -19.65 5.88
C ARG A 31 3.69 -18.47 5.17
N ALA A 32 4.65 -18.71 4.28
CA ALA A 32 5.19 -17.67 3.41
C ALA A 32 4.21 -17.41 2.26
N TYR A 33 3.97 -16.13 1.97
CA TYR A 33 3.05 -15.70 0.91
C TYR A 33 3.76 -15.68 -0.44
N HIS A 34 3.18 -16.37 -1.42
CA HIS A 34 3.67 -16.48 -2.80
C HIS A 34 2.71 -15.72 -3.74
N PRO A 35 2.96 -14.42 -4.00
CA PRO A 35 2.05 -13.59 -4.77
C PRO A 35 2.01 -13.98 -6.24
N SER A 36 0.83 -13.89 -6.86
CA SER A 36 0.70 -13.95 -8.32
C SER A 36 1.37 -12.74 -8.98
N GLU A 37 1.68 -12.85 -10.28
CA GLU A 37 2.24 -11.74 -11.05
C GLU A 37 1.37 -10.47 -10.99
N GLN A 38 0.04 -10.62 -11.01
CA GLN A 38 -0.89 -9.51 -10.86
C GLN A 38 -0.75 -8.80 -9.51
N VAL A 39 -0.57 -9.56 -8.42
CA VAL A 39 -0.34 -8.98 -7.09
C VAL A 39 1.02 -8.29 -7.03
N GLN A 40 2.05 -8.87 -7.63
CA GLN A 40 3.39 -8.25 -7.70
C GLN A 40 3.35 -6.92 -8.47
N GLY A 41 2.72 -6.90 -9.65
CA GLY A 41 2.56 -5.69 -10.46
C GLY A 41 1.73 -4.62 -9.75
N GLY A 42 0.61 -5.01 -9.15
CA GLY A 42 -0.23 -4.09 -8.36
C GLY A 42 0.50 -3.51 -7.15
N ALA A 43 1.27 -4.33 -6.43
CA ALA A 43 2.08 -3.90 -5.30
C ALA A 43 3.19 -2.93 -5.74
N LYS A 44 3.85 -3.21 -6.87
CA LYS A 44 4.85 -2.29 -7.42
C LYS A 44 4.23 -0.92 -7.70
N THR A 45 3.14 -0.86 -8.46
CA THR A 45 2.47 0.40 -8.80
C THR A 45 2.02 1.16 -7.54
N MET A 46 1.42 0.46 -6.58
CA MET A 46 0.94 1.07 -5.33
C MET A 46 2.09 1.63 -4.47
N LEU A 47 3.21 0.91 -4.39
CA LEU A 47 4.40 1.37 -3.65
C LEU A 47 5.13 2.51 -4.36
N ASP A 48 5.21 2.50 -5.70
CA ASP A 48 5.78 3.60 -6.48
C ASP A 48 4.96 4.89 -6.27
N GLU A 49 3.63 4.81 -6.27
CA GLU A 49 2.74 5.95 -6.00
C GLU A 49 2.86 6.43 -4.55
N LEU A 50 2.91 5.50 -3.59
CA LEU A 50 3.15 5.84 -2.19
C LEU A 50 4.46 6.60 -2.00
N PHE A 51 5.54 6.14 -2.65
CA PHE A 51 6.83 6.80 -2.60
C PHE A 51 6.76 8.21 -3.20
N ARG A 52 6.14 8.35 -4.38
CA ARG A 52 5.99 9.65 -5.05
C ARG A 52 5.23 10.65 -4.18
N TRP A 53 4.11 10.24 -3.58
CA TRP A 53 3.33 11.10 -2.69
C TRP A 53 4.09 11.43 -1.41
N SER A 54 4.79 10.44 -0.84
CA SER A 54 5.57 10.64 0.38
C SER A 54 6.65 11.70 0.17
N GLU A 55 7.42 11.63 -0.91
CA GLU A 55 8.47 12.62 -1.20
C GLU A 55 7.89 14.00 -1.52
N ALA A 56 6.76 14.07 -2.24
CA ALA A 56 6.09 15.33 -2.52
C ALA A 56 5.54 16.02 -1.25
N LEU A 57 4.92 15.25 -0.35
CA LEU A 57 4.31 15.78 0.88
C LEU A 57 5.35 16.06 1.98
N LYS A 58 6.52 15.43 1.93
CA LYS A 58 7.60 15.60 2.92
C LYS A 58 8.06 17.05 3.03
N THR A 59 8.17 17.77 1.91
CA THR A 59 8.57 19.18 1.90
C THR A 59 7.51 20.08 2.53
N LEU A 60 6.22 19.79 2.30
CA LEU A 60 5.10 20.52 2.90
C LEU A 60 5.08 20.33 4.42
N ARG A 61 5.31 19.10 4.90
CA ARG A 61 5.41 18.81 6.34
C ARG A 61 6.61 19.51 7.00
N ALA A 62 7.74 19.60 6.31
CA ALA A 62 8.92 20.28 6.84
C ALA A 62 8.77 21.82 6.89
N ALA A 63 7.77 22.37 6.20
CA ALA A 63 7.44 23.78 6.21
C ALA A 63 6.41 24.16 7.31
N GLU A 64 5.82 23.18 8.00
CA GLU A 64 5.10 23.38 9.27
C GLU A 64 6.07 23.63 10.43
#